data_AF-A0A837HIP9-F1
#
_entry.id   AF-A0A837HIP9-F1
#
_cell.length_a   1.000
_cell.length_b   1.000
_cell.length_c   1.000
_cell.angle_alpha   90.00
_cell.angle_beta   90.00
_cell.angle_gamma   90.00
#
_symmetry.space_group_name_H-M   'P 1'
#
loop_
_entity.id
_entity.type
_entity.pdbx_description
1 polymer ?
#
loop_
_entity_poly.entity_id
_entity_poly.type
_entity_poly.pdbx_seq_one_letter_code
_entity_poly.pdbx_strand_id
1 'polypeptide(L)'
;MKNKSYIFLFITIAIFVVAGFLYVKKANAPINNSQSTTDNSQQATNNLQPTTDNKKNTANNNQKQETIDPLDNALSRITKKPFGIYVNPKNSPVNPERFTGYHSAVDLEAT
;
A
#
# COMPACT_ATOMS: atom_id res chain seq x y z
N MET A 1 50.67 -34.07 3.10
CA MET A 1 50.08 -32.71 3.15
C MET A 1 48.79 -32.54 2.34
N LYS A 2 48.21 -33.59 1.72
CA LYS A 2 47.00 -33.48 0.87
C LYS A 2 45.67 -33.54 1.64
N ASN A 3 45.70 -33.90 2.92
CA ASN A 3 44.51 -34.10 3.75
C ASN A 3 43.93 -32.83 4.37
N LYS A 4 44.58 -31.67 4.24
CA LYS A 4 44.01 -30.39 4.69
C LYS A 4 43.52 -29.53 3.53
N SER A 5 43.91 -29.88 2.30
CA SER A 5 43.55 -29.12 1.10
C SER A 5 42.07 -29.29 0.72
N TYR A 6 41.47 -30.46 0.95
CA TYR A 6 40.04 -30.65 0.72
C TYR A 6 39.18 -29.84 1.69
N ILE A 7 39.63 -29.59 2.92
CA ILE A 7 38.93 -28.74 3.89
C ILE A 7 38.83 -27.30 3.35
N PHE A 8 39.93 -26.76 2.81
CA PHE A 8 39.90 -25.45 2.18
C PHE A 8 39.00 -25.41 0.93
N LEU A 9 38.97 -26.48 0.14
CA LEU A 9 38.08 -26.59 -1.03
C LEU A 9 36.59 -26.65 -0.65
N PHE A 10 36.24 -27.35 0.43
CA PHE A 10 34.87 -27.39 0.93
C PHE A 10 34.42 -26.03 1.48
N ILE A 11 35.30 -25.32 2.18
CA ILE A 11 35.01 -23.99 2.73
C ILE A 11 34.73 -22.99 1.60
N THR A 12 35.54 -23.00 0.53
CA THR A 12 35.33 -22.09 -0.60
C THR A 12 34.01 -22.36 -1.32
N ILE A 13 33.65 -23.63 -1.56
CA ILE A 13 32.36 -23.99 -2.16
C ILE A 13 31.20 -23.53 -1.27
N ALA A 14 31.27 -23.76 0.05
CA ALA A 14 30.22 -23.34 0.98
C ALA A 14 30.00 -21.81 0.96
N ILE A 15 31.07 -21.02 0.87
CA ILE A 15 30.98 -19.55 0.76
C ILE A 15 30.25 -19.15 -0.52
N PHE A 16 30.56 -19.77 -1.65
CA PHE A 16 29.88 -19.48 -2.93
C PHE A 16 28.39 -19.85 -2.89
N VAL A 17 28.03 -20.98 -2.27
CA VAL A 17 26.64 -21.39 -2.10
C VAL A 17 25.86 -20.38 -1.25
N VAL A 18 26.43 -19.95 -0.13
CA VAL A 18 25.81 -18.95 0.75
C VAL A 18 25.68 -17.59 0.04
N ALA A 19 26.73 -17.13 -0.65
CA ALA A 19 26.68 -15.88 -1.41
C ALA A 19 25.63 -15.92 -2.53
N GLY A 20 25.54 -17.02 -3.27
CA GLY A 20 24.51 -17.23 -4.28
C GLY A 20 23.09 -17.23 -3.70
N PHE A 21 22.88 -17.90 -2.57
CA PHE A 21 21.60 -17.91 -1.86
C PHE A 21 21.18 -16.51 -1.40
N LEU A 22 22.10 -15.74 -0.83
CA LEU A 22 21.85 -14.35 -0.41
C LEU A 22 21.55 -13.43 -1.59
N TYR A 23 22.22 -13.63 -2.72
CA TYR A 23 21.97 -12.86 -3.95
C TYR A 23 20.54 -13.07 -4.48
N VAL A 24 20.07 -14.32 -4.52
CA VAL A 24 18.69 -14.64 -4.94
C VAL A 24 17.66 -14.06 -3.97
N LYS A 25 17.92 -14.09 -2.65
CA LYS A 25 17.02 -13.46 -1.67
C LYS A 25 16.94 -11.94 -1.82
N LYS A 26 18.06 -11.27 -2.11
CA LYS A 26 18.09 -9.81 -2.33
C LYS A 26 17.31 -9.38 -3.57
N ALA A 27 17.36 -10.16 -4.66
CA ALA A 27 16.60 -9.87 -5.88
C ALA A 27 15.07 -9.96 -5.69
N ASN A 28 14.61 -10.71 -4.68
CA ASN A 28 13.19 -10.88 -4.35
C ASN A 28 12.73 -9.98 -3.19
N ALA A 29 13.61 -9.14 -2.62
CA ALA A 29 13.21 -8.21 -1.59
C ALA A 29 12.39 -7.08 -2.23
N PRO A 30 11.20 -6.73 -1.68
CA PRO A 30 10.50 -5.55 -2.14
C PRO A 30 11.43 -4.34 -1.94
N ILE A 31 11.64 -3.61 -3.03
CA ILE A 31 12.45 -2.39 -3.05
C ILE A 31 11.76 -1.42 -2.09
N ASN A 32 12.39 -1.09 -0.96
CA ASN A 32 11.89 -0.04 -0.08
C ASN A 32 11.90 1.26 -0.87
N ASN A 33 10.73 1.66 -1.33
CA ASN A 33 10.52 2.94 -1.97
C ASN A 33 10.48 3.98 -0.87
N SER A 34 11.63 4.56 -0.55
CA SER A 34 11.68 5.87 0.11
C SER A 34 11.17 6.92 -0.89
N GLN A 35 9.87 6.87 -1.17
CA GLN A 35 9.19 7.95 -1.85
C GLN A 35 9.01 9.05 -0.80
N SER A 36 9.43 10.27 -1.13
CA SER A 36 9.04 11.44 -0.34
C SER A 36 7.52 11.41 -0.20
N THR A 37 7.03 11.38 1.04
CA THR A 37 5.64 11.69 1.33
C THR A 37 5.42 13.12 0.87
N THR A 38 4.86 13.30 -0.33
CA THR A 38 4.24 14.57 -0.68
C THR A 38 3.15 14.79 0.36
N ASP A 39 3.24 15.87 1.11
CA ASP A 39 2.21 16.31 2.04
C ASP A 39 0.90 16.37 1.27
N ASN A 40 0.01 15.41 1.52
CA ASN A 40 -1.30 15.36 0.88
C ASN A 40 -2.20 16.36 1.60
N SER A 41 -1.88 17.65 1.45
CA SER A 41 -2.82 18.71 1.73
C SER A 41 -3.91 18.58 0.69
N GLN A 42 -5.04 18.01 1.11
CA GLN A 42 -6.26 17.91 0.32
C GLN A 42 -6.59 19.32 -0.19
N GLN A 43 -6.40 19.57 -1.48
CA GLN A 43 -7.01 20.72 -2.12
C GLN A 43 -8.52 20.45 -2.10
N ALA A 44 -9.25 21.29 -1.37
CA ALA A 44 -10.70 21.30 -1.41
C ALA A 44 -11.14 21.55 -2.86
N THR A 45 -11.59 20.50 -3.54
CA THR A 45 -12.29 20.65 -4.81
C THR A 45 -13.68 21.20 -4.49
N ASN A 46 -13.93 22.44 -4.91
CA ASN A 46 -15.26 23.03 -4.89
C ASN A 46 -16.16 22.29 -5.88
N ASN A 47 -16.73 21.16 -5.47
CA ASN A 47 -17.89 20.59 -6.14
C ASN A 47 -19.10 21.48 -5.81
N LEU A 48 -19.39 22.44 -6.69
CA LEU A 48 -20.70 23.08 -6.73
C LEU A 48 -21.72 22.01 -7.15
N GLN A 49 -22.37 21.41 -6.16
CA GLN A 49 -23.59 20.64 -6.37
C GLN A 49 -24.78 21.57 -6.09
N PRO A 50 -25.83 21.59 -6.94
CA PRO A 50 -26.94 22.52 -6.79
C PRO A 50 -27.71 22.26 -5.49
N THR A 51 -27.78 23.30 -4.66
CA THR A 51 -28.60 23.37 -3.44
C THR A 51 -30.07 23.21 -3.79
N THR A 52 -30.72 22.18 -3.26
CA THR A 52 -32.18 22.18 -3.07
C THR A 52 -32.45 22.67 -1.65
N ASP A 53 -33.34 23.65 -1.53
CA ASP A 53 -33.66 24.41 -0.34
C ASP A 53 -34.01 23.56 0.89
N ASN A 54 -33.37 23.84 2.03
CA ASN A 54 -34.10 23.92 3.29
C ASN A 54 -33.43 24.87 4.29
N LYS A 55 -34.15 25.95 4.55
CA LYS A 55 -33.89 27.02 5.51
C LYS A 55 -33.98 26.50 6.96
N LYS A 56 -32.88 26.47 7.72
CA LYS A 56 -32.90 26.80 9.17
C LYS A 56 -31.53 27.05 9.82
N ASN A 57 -31.36 28.29 10.27
CA ASN A 57 -30.63 28.79 11.44
C ASN A 57 -29.08 28.78 11.49
N THR A 58 -28.53 29.97 11.25
CA THR A 58 -27.24 30.46 11.75
C THR A 58 -27.32 30.77 13.26
N ALA A 59 -26.47 30.10 14.07
CA ALA A 59 -25.82 30.66 15.27
C ALA A 59 -24.99 29.58 16.01
N ASN A 60 -23.69 29.47 15.72
CA ASN A 60 -22.57 29.43 16.70
C ASN A 60 -21.25 29.15 15.95
N ASN A 61 -20.32 30.11 15.91
CA ASN A 61 -19.02 30.02 15.22
C ASN A 61 -17.97 29.25 16.06
N ASN A 62 -18.22 27.96 16.29
CA ASN A 62 -17.23 26.97 16.76
C ASN A 62 -17.58 25.60 16.19
N GLN A 63 -18.04 25.55 14.94
CA GLN A 63 -18.32 24.27 14.29
C GLN A 63 -17.02 23.75 13.70
N LYS A 64 -16.38 22.87 14.47
CA LYS A 64 -15.45 21.87 13.95
C LYS A 64 -16.14 21.28 12.72
N GLN A 65 -15.62 21.57 11.53
CA GLN A 65 -16.15 21.03 10.30
C GLN A 65 -15.87 19.53 10.33
N GLU A 66 -16.84 18.78 10.84
CA GLU A 66 -16.78 17.33 10.83
C GLU A 66 -16.92 16.92 9.36
N THR A 67 -15.85 16.35 8.83
CA THR A 67 -15.90 15.61 7.57
C THR A 67 -16.88 14.47 7.78
N ILE A 68 -18.08 14.62 7.24
CA ILE A 68 -19.07 13.56 7.18
C ILE A 68 -18.60 12.62 6.08
N ASP A 69 -18.33 11.37 6.44
CA ASP A 69 -18.05 10.34 5.44
C ASP A 69 -19.26 10.19 4.51
N PRO A 70 -19.05 10.02 3.20
CA PRO A 70 -20.16 9.87 2.25
C PRO A 70 -20.96 8.58 2.44
N LEU A 71 -20.50 7.66 3.30
CA LEU A 71 -21.11 6.37 3.57
C LEU A 71 -21.01 6.00 5.06
N ASP A 72 -22.13 5.54 5.63
CA ASP A 72 -22.16 5.04 7.01
C ASP A 72 -21.22 3.84 7.20
N ASN A 73 -20.44 3.88 8.28
CA ASN A 73 -19.47 2.85 8.63
C ASN A 73 -18.42 2.58 7.54
N ALA A 74 -18.01 3.60 6.77
CA ALA A 74 -17.04 3.48 5.67
C ALA A 74 -15.79 2.66 6.04
N LEU A 75 -15.24 2.86 7.24
CA LEU A 75 -14.05 2.12 7.72
C LEU A 75 -14.25 0.60 7.78
N SER A 76 -15.48 0.14 8.09
CA SER A 76 -15.80 -1.29 8.14
C SER A 76 -16.02 -1.91 6.75
N ARG A 77 -16.18 -1.07 5.72
CA ARG A 77 -16.54 -1.45 4.35
C ARG A 77 -15.36 -1.44 3.38
N ILE A 78 -14.16 -1.17 3.88
CA ILE A 78 -12.92 -1.23 3.10
C ILE A 78 -12.72 -2.64 2.54
N THR A 79 -12.55 -2.76 1.22
CA THR A 79 -12.32 -4.06 0.58
C THR A 79 -10.97 -4.68 0.96
N LYS A 80 -10.72 -5.90 0.47
CA LYS A 80 -9.44 -6.61 0.65
C LYS A 80 -8.24 -5.92 -0.03
N LYS A 81 -8.46 -4.90 -0.87
CA LYS A 81 -7.41 -4.10 -1.51
C LYS A 81 -7.35 -2.70 -0.86
N PRO A 82 -6.70 -2.54 0.30
CA PRO A 82 -6.54 -1.23 0.93
C PRO A 82 -5.60 -0.32 0.14
N PHE A 83 -5.67 0.99 0.41
CA PHE A 83 -4.78 1.97 -0.22
C PHE A 83 -3.31 1.65 0.04
N GLY A 84 -2.47 1.84 -0.99
CA GLY A 84 -1.02 1.76 -0.91
C GLY A 84 -0.42 0.35 -0.90
N ILE A 85 -1.22 -0.71 -1.04
CA ILE A 85 -0.64 -2.06 -1.20
C ILE A 85 -0.07 -2.25 -2.60
N TYR A 86 1.08 -2.92 -2.69
CA TYR A 86 1.65 -3.36 -3.95
C TYR A 86 1.05 -4.70 -4.37
N VAL A 87 0.32 -4.71 -5.48
CA VAL A 87 -0.33 -5.91 -6.03
C VAL A 87 0.26 -6.27 -7.39
N ASN A 88 0.16 -7.56 -7.72
CA ASN A 88 0.43 -8.18 -9.00
C ASN A 88 -0.48 -9.42 -9.14
N PRO A 89 -0.58 -10.03 -10.34
CA PRO A 89 -1.45 -11.18 -10.56
C PRO A 89 -1.21 -12.40 -9.65
N LYS A 90 -0.05 -12.51 -8.99
CA LYS A 90 0.31 -13.64 -8.12
C LYS A 90 0.07 -13.37 -6.64
N ASN A 91 0.12 -12.12 -6.19
CA ASN A 91 0.04 -11.75 -4.77
C ASN A 91 -1.21 -10.94 -4.41
N SER A 92 -2.11 -10.69 -5.37
CA SER A 92 -3.33 -9.93 -5.12
C SER A 92 -4.27 -10.70 -4.18
N PRO A 93 -4.85 -10.03 -3.17
CA PRO A 93 -5.87 -10.63 -2.30
C PRO A 93 -7.23 -10.82 -3.00
N VAL A 94 -7.39 -10.28 -4.22
CA VAL A 94 -8.60 -10.41 -5.05
C VAL A 94 -8.19 -10.91 -6.44
N ASN A 95 -8.85 -11.96 -6.93
CA ASN A 95 -8.54 -12.63 -8.19
C ASN A 95 -9.75 -12.58 -9.15
N PRO A 96 -9.56 -12.40 -10.48
CA PRO A 96 -8.29 -12.15 -11.18
C PRO A 96 -7.80 -10.70 -11.04
N GLU A 97 -6.52 -10.53 -10.72
CA GLU A 97 -5.83 -9.24 -10.82
C GLU A 97 -5.01 -9.19 -12.11
N ARG A 98 -5.16 -8.11 -12.87
CA ARG A 98 -4.47 -7.92 -14.17
C ARG A 98 -3.40 -6.83 -14.09
N PHE A 99 -3.42 -6.01 -13.05
CA PHE A 99 -2.52 -4.88 -12.91
C PHE A 99 -1.38 -5.21 -11.94
N THR A 100 -0.23 -4.56 -12.16
CA THR A 100 0.91 -4.60 -11.25
C THR A 100 1.27 -3.18 -10.84
N GLY A 101 1.29 -2.91 -9.54
CA GLY A 101 1.54 -1.57 -9.02
C GLY A 101 0.94 -1.33 -7.64
N TYR A 102 1.02 -0.09 -7.18
CA TYR A 102 0.40 0.34 -5.93
C TYR A 102 -1.08 0.68 -6.15
N HIS A 103 -1.94 0.25 -5.24
CA HIS A 103 -3.36 0.59 -5.27
C HIS A 103 -3.57 2.02 -4.75
N SER A 104 -4.01 2.94 -5.62
CA SER A 104 -4.14 4.37 -5.28
C SER A 104 -5.55 4.79 -4.85
N ALA A 105 -6.48 3.85 -4.73
CA ALA A 105 -7.85 4.10 -4.28
C ALA A 105 -8.18 3.19 -3.10
N VAL A 106 -9.34 3.41 -2.48
CA VAL A 106 -9.95 2.46 -1.55
C VAL A 106 -11.32 2.16 -2.10
N ASP A 107 -11.54 0.91 -2.49
CA ASP A 107 -12.87 0.45 -2.83
C ASP A 107 -13.65 0.21 -1.52
N LEU A 108 -14.92 0.63 -1.51
CA LEU A 108 -15.86 0.41 -0.41
C LEU A 108 -17.06 -0.41 -0.90
N GLU A 109 -17.53 -1.35 -0.08
CA GLU A 109 -18.73 -2.13 -0.39
C GLU A 109 -20.01 -1.33 -0.10
N ALA A 110 -20.88 -1.18 -1.10
CA ALA A 110 -22.22 -0.60 -0.94
C ALA A 110 -23.24 -1.71 -0.57
N THR A 111 -24.18 -1.39 0.31
CA THR A 111 -25.30 -2.29 0.67
C THR A 111 -26.60 -1.74 0.13
#